data_AF-A0A2D6M710-F1
#
_entry.id   AF-A0A2D6M710-F1
#
_cell.length_a   1.000
_cell.length_b   1.000
_cell.length_c   1.000
_cell.angle_alpha   90.00
_cell.angle_beta   90.00
_cell.angle_gamma   90.00
#
_symmetry.space_group_name_H-M   'P 1'
#
loop_
_entity.id
_entity.type
_entity.pdbx_description
1 polymer ?
#
loop_
_entity_poly.entity_id
_entity_poly.type
_entity_poly.pdbx_seq_one_letter_code
_entity_poly.pdbx_strand_id
1 'polypeptide(L)'
;MSRSKLSQIERDEIVSLASDTLFEDSKDASDARDYLFNSRRINRDVAKTFEIGYVPMRAGHKLSGRIIFPIKDMVGRNVALTTRLIVEGSGLRKHWHESFLKNKYIYGIQENSLNISKKKKVIIVEGQFDALSLCSAGMPIAVAILGSAISIYQLSRIIQLTNDIFLCFDNDDAGRKATSQVFALLKKYQLWRQRDLNVMSIYTRGAKDPDEYISKYGKDEFINKLKEAKEKYELRRRKDEPGSIFDF
;
A
#
# COMPACT_ATOMS: atom_id res chain seq x y z
N MET A 1 -24.79 6.65 5.84
CA MET A 1 -24.54 5.24 6.23
C MET A 1 -23.43 5.18 7.24
N SER A 2 -23.73 4.77 8.47
CA SER A 2 -22.74 4.41 9.48
C SER A 2 -21.74 3.41 8.90
N ARG A 3 -20.44 3.60 9.12
CA ARG A 3 -19.40 2.60 8.77
C ARG A 3 -19.49 1.45 9.78
N SER A 4 -20.55 0.65 9.67
CA SER A 4 -20.79 -0.46 10.59
C SER A 4 -19.65 -1.46 10.50
N LYS A 5 -19.20 -1.93 11.67
CA LYS A 5 -18.14 -2.91 11.80
C LYS A 5 -18.70 -4.28 11.43
N LEU A 6 -18.06 -4.97 10.50
CA LEU A 6 -18.38 -6.35 10.13
C LEU A 6 -17.78 -7.30 11.17
N SER A 7 -18.42 -8.45 11.40
CA SER A 7 -17.79 -9.56 12.12
C SER A 7 -16.62 -10.13 11.31
N GLN A 8 -15.77 -10.92 11.96
CA GLN A 8 -14.67 -11.59 11.27
C GLN A 8 -15.20 -12.55 10.19
N ILE A 9 -16.22 -13.35 10.54
CA ILE A 9 -16.85 -14.33 9.65
C ILE A 9 -17.42 -13.63 8.41
N GLU A 10 -18.17 -12.54 8.59
CA GLU A 10 -18.72 -11.79 7.45
C GLU A 10 -17.61 -11.25 6.53
N ARG A 11 -16.47 -10.78 7.08
CA ARG A 11 -15.37 -10.33 6.23
C ARG A 11 -14.81 -11.48 5.41
N ASP A 12 -14.56 -12.62 6.03
CA ASP A 12 -13.95 -13.76 5.37
C ASP A 12 -14.88 -14.34 4.28
N GLU A 13 -16.19 -14.41 4.55
CA GLU A 13 -17.22 -14.78 3.55
C GLU A 13 -17.26 -13.80 2.38
N ILE A 14 -17.25 -12.49 2.65
CA ILE A 14 -17.23 -11.46 1.60
C ILE A 14 -15.97 -11.55 0.76
N VAL A 15 -14.79 -11.75 1.38
CA VAL A 15 -13.52 -11.84 0.66
C VAL A 15 -13.48 -13.09 -0.21
N SER A 16 -13.92 -14.24 0.31
CA SER A 16 -14.00 -15.48 -0.46
C SER A 16 -14.92 -15.31 -1.68
N LEU A 17 -16.18 -14.91 -1.46
CA LEU A 17 -17.15 -14.68 -2.54
C LEU A 17 -16.61 -13.70 -3.59
N ALA A 18 -16.02 -12.60 -3.13
CA ALA A 18 -15.53 -11.56 -4.01
C ALA A 18 -14.35 -12.05 -4.84
N SER A 19 -13.41 -12.78 -4.22
CA SER A 19 -12.24 -13.34 -4.90
C SER A 19 -12.69 -14.33 -5.98
N ASP A 20 -13.56 -15.28 -5.62
CA ASP A 20 -14.08 -16.27 -6.58
C ASP A 20 -14.76 -15.59 -7.76
N THR A 21 -15.67 -14.65 -7.49
CA THR A 21 -16.40 -13.92 -8.54
C THR A 21 -15.47 -13.13 -9.48
N LEU A 22 -14.38 -12.53 -8.96
CA LEU A 22 -13.46 -11.74 -9.79
C LEU A 22 -12.68 -12.59 -10.78
N PHE A 23 -12.35 -13.84 -10.42
CA PHE A 23 -11.53 -14.73 -11.22
C PHE A 23 -12.32 -15.80 -11.98
N GLU A 24 -13.60 -15.99 -11.67
CA GLU A 24 -14.54 -16.76 -12.48
C GLU A 24 -14.70 -16.16 -13.89
N ASP A 25 -14.95 -17.04 -14.86
CA ASP A 25 -15.28 -16.62 -16.22
C ASP A 25 -16.78 -16.26 -16.32
N SER A 26 -17.14 -15.16 -15.67
CA SER A 26 -18.52 -14.65 -15.62
C SER A 26 -18.61 -13.22 -16.13
N LYS A 27 -19.78 -12.85 -16.66
CA LYS A 27 -20.05 -11.46 -17.05
C LYS A 27 -20.21 -10.53 -15.84
N ASP A 28 -20.53 -11.07 -14.67
CA ASP A 28 -20.81 -10.30 -13.45
C ASP A 28 -19.66 -9.36 -13.08
N ALA A 29 -18.42 -9.81 -13.25
CA ALA A 29 -17.22 -9.06 -12.89
C ALA A 29 -16.51 -8.37 -14.08
N SER A 30 -17.12 -8.32 -15.28
CA SER A 30 -16.44 -7.79 -16.48
C SER A 30 -15.87 -6.39 -16.26
N ASP A 31 -16.71 -5.45 -15.81
CA ASP A 31 -16.30 -4.06 -15.58
C ASP A 31 -15.26 -3.94 -14.47
N ALA A 32 -15.32 -4.81 -13.45
CA ALA A 32 -14.35 -4.84 -12.37
C ALA A 32 -12.99 -5.36 -12.85
N ARG A 33 -12.98 -6.40 -13.69
CA ARG A 33 -11.77 -6.93 -14.35
C ARG A 33 -11.16 -5.90 -15.28
N ASP A 34 -11.97 -5.22 -16.09
CA ASP A 34 -11.50 -4.15 -16.98
C ASP A 34 -10.90 -2.99 -16.17
N TYR A 35 -11.58 -2.54 -15.13
CA TYR A 35 -11.06 -1.50 -14.26
C TYR A 35 -9.72 -1.89 -13.60
N LEU A 36 -9.62 -3.08 -13.02
CA LEU A 36 -8.41 -3.51 -12.29
C LEU A 36 -7.25 -3.82 -13.23
N PHE A 37 -7.49 -4.66 -14.24
CA PHE A 37 -6.42 -5.27 -15.03
C PHE A 37 -6.06 -4.46 -16.28
N ASN A 38 -7.01 -3.72 -16.85
CA ASN A 38 -6.76 -2.90 -18.03
C ASN A 38 -6.52 -1.44 -17.62
N SER A 39 -7.46 -0.81 -16.92
CA SER A 39 -7.36 0.62 -16.57
C SER A 39 -6.31 0.89 -15.48
N ARG A 40 -6.28 0.09 -14.42
CA ARG A 40 -5.29 0.22 -13.32
C ARG A 40 -4.04 -0.64 -13.52
N ARG A 41 -4.03 -1.53 -14.52
CA ARG A 41 -2.89 -2.42 -14.86
C ARG A 41 -2.36 -3.23 -13.66
N ILE A 42 -3.26 -3.61 -12.76
CA ILE A 42 -2.91 -4.49 -11.65
C ILE A 42 -2.69 -5.90 -12.23
N ASN A 43 -1.56 -6.51 -11.90
CA ASN A 43 -1.26 -7.87 -12.32
C ASN A 43 -2.25 -8.86 -11.64
N ARG A 44 -2.74 -9.86 -12.38
CA ARG A 44 -3.69 -10.85 -11.86
C ARG A 44 -3.15 -11.64 -10.66
N ASP A 45 -1.87 -12.01 -10.66
CA ASP A 45 -1.25 -12.73 -9.56
C ASP A 45 -1.08 -11.85 -8.33
N VAL A 46 -0.84 -10.54 -8.52
CA VAL A 46 -0.86 -9.56 -7.43
C VAL A 46 -2.27 -9.43 -6.86
N ALA A 47 -3.30 -9.33 -7.71
CA ALA A 47 -4.68 -9.28 -7.23
C ALA A 47 -5.07 -10.55 -6.44
N LYS A 48 -4.66 -11.74 -6.89
CA LYS A 48 -4.83 -13.00 -6.13
C LYS A 48 -4.09 -12.99 -4.80
N THR A 49 -2.82 -12.58 -4.79
CA THR A 49 -1.99 -12.52 -3.58
C THR A 49 -2.61 -11.62 -2.50
N PHE A 50 -3.22 -10.50 -2.93
CA PHE A 50 -3.88 -9.54 -2.06
C PHE A 50 -5.36 -9.86 -1.81
N GLU A 51 -5.86 -10.99 -2.32
CA GLU A 51 -7.27 -11.42 -2.23
C GLU A 51 -8.25 -10.31 -2.65
N ILE A 52 -7.88 -9.55 -3.69
CA ILE A 52 -8.76 -8.56 -4.29
C ILE A 52 -9.89 -9.30 -5.00
N GLY A 53 -11.11 -8.83 -4.79
CA GLY A 53 -12.31 -9.47 -5.32
C GLY A 53 -13.36 -8.48 -5.78
N TYR A 54 -14.47 -8.97 -6.32
CA TYR A 54 -15.63 -8.19 -6.69
C TYR A 54 -16.92 -8.83 -6.16
N VAL A 55 -17.73 -8.08 -5.41
CA VAL A 55 -19.05 -8.57 -4.95
C VAL A 55 -20.09 -8.29 -6.05
N PRO A 56 -20.72 -9.31 -6.64
CA PRO A 56 -21.65 -9.13 -7.74
C PRO A 56 -23.00 -8.58 -7.27
N MET A 57 -23.76 -7.95 -8.18
CA MET A 57 -25.08 -7.39 -7.86
C MET A 57 -26.07 -8.43 -7.31
N ARG A 58 -26.00 -9.68 -7.79
CA ARG A 58 -26.83 -10.80 -7.34
C ARG A 58 -26.60 -11.21 -5.88
N ALA A 59 -25.50 -10.76 -5.25
CA ALA A 59 -25.23 -11.06 -3.85
C ALA A 59 -26.21 -10.39 -2.88
N GLY A 60 -26.94 -9.33 -3.32
CA GLY A 60 -27.95 -8.66 -2.49
C GLY A 60 -27.39 -7.97 -1.23
N HIS A 61 -26.06 -7.92 -1.08
CA HIS A 61 -25.39 -7.35 0.08
C HIS A 61 -25.11 -5.84 -0.11
N LYS A 62 -24.92 -5.07 0.97
CA LYS A 62 -24.60 -3.63 0.91
C LYS A 62 -23.30 -3.30 0.15
N LEU A 63 -22.43 -4.29 -0.05
CA LEU A 63 -21.19 -4.15 -0.80
C LEU A 63 -21.29 -4.61 -2.26
N SER A 64 -22.47 -5.02 -2.73
CA SER A 64 -22.67 -5.42 -4.12
C SER A 64 -22.30 -4.31 -5.11
N GLY A 65 -21.73 -4.68 -6.25
CA GLY A 65 -21.23 -3.76 -7.26
C GLY A 65 -19.86 -3.15 -6.93
N ARG A 66 -19.14 -3.68 -5.93
CA ARG A 66 -17.87 -3.13 -5.46
C ARG A 66 -16.73 -4.13 -5.58
N ILE A 67 -15.58 -3.62 -5.98
CA ILE A 67 -14.29 -4.26 -5.75
C ILE A 67 -13.98 -4.19 -4.25
N ILE A 68 -13.50 -5.29 -3.70
CA ILE A 68 -13.06 -5.47 -2.32
C ILE A 68 -11.54 -5.49 -2.28
N PHE A 69 -10.97 -4.69 -1.38
CA PHE A 69 -9.56 -4.69 -1.03
C PHE A 69 -9.46 -4.99 0.46
N PRO A 70 -9.14 -6.24 0.83
CA PRO A 70 -8.99 -6.64 2.22
C PRO A 70 -7.82 -5.91 2.89
N ILE A 71 -7.97 -5.56 4.16
CA ILE A 71 -6.86 -5.11 5.01
C ILE A 71 -6.62 -6.22 6.01
N LYS A 72 -5.39 -6.73 6.02
CA LYS A 72 -4.98 -7.82 6.90
C LYS A 72 -4.10 -7.32 8.04
N ASP A 73 -4.14 -8.05 9.14
CA ASP A 73 -3.08 -7.97 10.14
C ASP A 73 -1.87 -8.83 9.76
N MET A 74 -0.83 -8.81 10.59
CA MET A 74 0.43 -9.53 10.34
C MET A 74 0.27 -11.06 10.27
N VAL A 75 -0.83 -11.61 10.80
CA VAL A 75 -1.08 -13.07 10.77
C VAL A 75 -2.10 -13.45 9.68
N GLY A 76 -2.53 -12.50 8.84
CA GLY A 76 -3.40 -12.76 7.70
C GLY A 76 -4.90 -12.62 7.97
N ARG A 77 -5.32 -12.19 9.16
CA ARG A 77 -6.75 -12.01 9.46
C ARG A 77 -7.27 -10.74 8.81
N ASN A 78 -8.42 -10.83 8.14
CA ASN A 78 -9.10 -9.66 7.57
C ASN A 78 -9.63 -8.75 8.69
N VAL A 79 -9.00 -7.61 8.92
CA VAL A 79 -9.36 -6.67 9.99
C VAL A 79 -10.32 -5.57 9.53
N ALA A 80 -10.36 -5.29 8.23
CA ALA A 80 -11.23 -4.30 7.63
C ALA A 80 -11.34 -4.53 6.12
N LEU A 81 -12.44 -4.06 5.53
CA LEU A 81 -12.59 -4.00 4.08
C LEU A 81 -12.58 -2.56 3.59
N THR A 82 -11.84 -2.31 2.51
CA THR A 82 -11.95 -1.10 1.70
C THR A 82 -12.50 -1.45 0.34
N THR A 83 -13.22 -0.55 -0.30
CA THR A 83 -13.98 -0.89 -1.51
C THR A 83 -14.00 0.24 -2.52
N ARG A 84 -14.21 -0.15 -3.78
CA ARG A 84 -14.49 0.76 -4.88
C ARG A 84 -15.70 0.29 -5.66
N LEU A 85 -16.71 1.15 -5.76
CA LEU A 85 -17.88 0.93 -6.59
C LEU A 85 -17.48 1.00 -8.07
N ILE A 86 -17.94 0.01 -8.83
CA ILE A 86 -17.76 -0.07 -10.29
C ILE A 86 -19.05 0.30 -11.03
N VAL A 87 -20.21 -0.01 -10.45
CA VAL A 87 -21.51 0.33 -11.04
C VAL A 87 -21.78 1.84 -10.95
N GLU A 88 -21.81 2.50 -12.11
CA GLU A 88 -22.12 3.93 -12.23
C GLU A 88 -23.62 4.22 -12.02
N GLY A 89 -23.99 5.49 -11.82
CA GLY A 89 -25.40 5.92 -11.77
C GLY A 89 -26.20 5.51 -10.52
N SER A 90 -25.64 4.72 -9.60
CA SER A 90 -26.36 4.26 -8.39
C SER A 90 -26.55 5.30 -7.28
N GLY A 91 -25.96 6.50 -7.43
CA GLY A 91 -25.95 7.53 -6.37
C GLY A 91 -25.10 7.16 -5.13
N LEU A 92 -24.48 5.98 -5.11
CA LEU A 92 -23.64 5.51 -4.01
C LEU A 92 -22.24 6.12 -4.06
N ARG A 93 -21.61 6.22 -2.88
CA ARG A 93 -20.22 6.68 -2.80
C ARG A 93 -19.28 5.71 -3.52
N LYS A 94 -18.44 6.26 -4.40
CA LYS A 94 -17.40 5.54 -5.14
C LYS A 94 -16.47 4.74 -4.23
N HIS A 95 -16.12 5.31 -3.07
CA HIS A 95 -15.30 4.67 -2.07
C HIS A 95 -16.07 4.44 -0.78
N TRP A 96 -16.00 3.22 -0.25
CA TRP A 96 -16.45 2.88 1.10
C TRP A 96 -15.36 2.09 1.81
N HIS A 97 -15.22 2.32 3.11
CA HIS A 97 -14.33 1.55 3.97
C HIS A 97 -15.00 1.32 5.31
N GLU A 98 -14.73 0.16 5.88
CA GLU A 98 -15.11 -0.18 7.23
C GLU A 98 -14.43 0.76 8.24
N SER A 99 -14.97 0.88 9.46
CA SER A 99 -14.27 1.56 10.55
C SER A 99 -13.15 0.68 11.10
N PHE A 100 -11.91 1.15 11.07
CA PHE A 100 -10.75 0.45 11.61
C PHE A 100 -9.67 1.43 12.07
N LEU A 101 -8.70 0.90 12.83
CA LEU A 101 -7.58 1.68 13.35
C LEU A 101 -6.53 1.88 12.26
N LYS A 102 -6.73 2.86 11.37
CA LYS A 102 -5.80 3.18 10.26
C LYS A 102 -4.35 3.28 10.71
N ASN A 103 -4.12 3.91 11.87
CA ASN A 103 -2.81 4.07 12.48
C ASN A 103 -2.18 2.77 13.01
N LYS A 104 -2.84 1.60 12.94
CA LYS A 104 -2.27 0.31 13.35
C LYS A 104 -1.96 -0.63 12.20
N TYR A 105 -2.64 -0.47 11.07
CA TYR A 105 -2.56 -1.40 9.96
C TYR A 105 -1.87 -0.77 8.76
N ILE A 106 -1.18 -1.60 7.99
CA ILE A 106 -0.45 -1.21 6.80
C ILE A 106 -0.93 -2.14 5.69
N TYR A 107 -1.38 -1.58 4.59
CA TYR A 107 -1.85 -2.40 3.48
C TYR A 107 -0.67 -3.03 2.73
N GLY A 108 -0.79 -4.32 2.41
CA GLY A 108 0.25 -5.10 1.74
C GLY A 108 1.37 -5.61 2.64
N ILE A 109 1.38 -5.28 3.94
CA ILE A 109 2.48 -5.71 4.82
C ILE A 109 2.47 -7.22 5.03
N GLN A 110 1.30 -7.84 5.13
CA GLN A 110 1.19 -9.29 5.33
C GLN A 110 1.65 -10.01 4.06
N GLU A 111 1.11 -9.59 2.92
CA GLU A 111 1.38 -10.14 1.60
C GLU A 111 2.87 -10.04 1.23
N ASN A 112 3.52 -8.94 1.60
CA ASN A 112 4.90 -8.66 1.22
C ASN A 112 5.93 -8.95 2.32
N SER A 113 5.51 -9.35 3.54
CA SER A 113 6.40 -9.52 4.71
C SER A 113 7.62 -10.42 4.45
N LEU A 114 7.42 -11.57 3.79
CA LEU A 114 8.48 -12.50 3.43
C LEU A 114 9.47 -11.88 2.44
N ASN A 115 8.96 -11.18 1.43
CA ASN A 115 9.79 -10.51 0.43
C ASN A 115 10.57 -9.33 1.03
N ILE A 116 9.92 -8.52 1.88
CA ILE A 116 10.56 -7.42 2.60
C ILE A 116 11.71 -7.96 3.46
N SER A 117 11.46 -9.03 4.22
CA SER A 117 12.48 -9.65 5.09
C SER A 117 13.63 -10.24 4.28
N LYS A 118 13.31 -10.98 3.21
CA LYS A 118 14.32 -11.62 2.33
C LYS A 118 15.18 -10.58 1.60
N LYS A 119 14.57 -9.52 1.08
CA LYS A 119 15.27 -8.45 0.36
C LYS A 119 15.89 -7.42 1.30
N LYS A 120 15.53 -7.47 2.59
CA LYS A 120 15.87 -6.49 3.62
C LYS A 120 15.57 -5.06 3.19
N LYS A 121 14.46 -4.83 2.48
CA LYS A 121 14.03 -3.48 2.08
C LYS A 121 12.52 -3.37 1.93
N VAL A 122 11.98 -2.17 2.13
CA VAL A 122 10.56 -1.85 1.96
C VAL A 122 10.39 -0.52 1.23
N ILE A 123 9.32 -0.39 0.45
CA ILE A 123 8.87 0.88 -0.14
C ILE A 123 7.56 1.26 0.54
N ILE A 124 7.51 2.42 1.18
CA ILE A 124 6.29 2.94 1.82
C ILE A 124 5.68 4.01 0.92
N VAL A 125 4.41 3.83 0.58
CA VAL A 125 3.61 4.76 -0.23
C VAL A 125 2.35 5.19 0.51
N GLU A 126 1.61 6.16 -0.02
CA GLU A 126 0.38 6.65 0.62
C GLU A 126 -0.83 5.77 0.35
N GLY A 127 -1.07 5.45 -0.93
CA GLY A 127 -2.27 4.81 -1.43
C GLY A 127 -2.13 3.31 -1.68
N GLN A 128 -3.25 2.60 -1.57
CA GLN A 128 -3.33 1.17 -1.86
C GLN A 128 -2.97 0.87 -3.31
N PHE A 129 -3.44 1.71 -4.25
CA PHE A 129 -3.14 1.50 -5.65
C PHE A 129 -1.66 1.72 -5.98
N ASP A 130 -0.98 2.66 -5.31
CA ASP A 130 0.47 2.84 -5.50
C ASP A 130 1.22 1.58 -5.09
N ALA A 131 0.84 0.98 -3.95
CA ALA A 131 1.44 -0.27 -3.49
C ALA A 131 1.16 -1.43 -4.48
N LEU A 132 -0.08 -1.56 -4.95
CA LEU A 132 -0.47 -2.58 -5.93
C LEU A 132 0.22 -2.40 -7.28
N SER A 133 0.38 -1.15 -7.74
CA SER A 133 1.04 -0.80 -9.00
C SER A 133 2.53 -1.15 -8.93
N LEU A 134 3.21 -0.80 -7.84
CA LEU A 134 4.61 -1.20 -7.60
C LEU A 134 4.76 -2.72 -7.50
N CYS A 135 3.86 -3.41 -6.80
CA CYS A 135 3.87 -4.88 -6.74
C CYS A 135 3.67 -5.48 -8.13
N SER A 136 2.74 -4.94 -8.93
CA SER A 136 2.48 -5.38 -10.31
C SER A 136 3.66 -5.12 -11.25
N ALA A 137 4.47 -4.11 -10.95
CA ALA A 137 5.74 -3.82 -11.63
C ALA A 137 6.90 -4.73 -11.17
N GLY A 138 6.65 -5.73 -10.32
CA GLY A 138 7.66 -6.68 -9.85
C GLY A 138 8.40 -6.23 -8.59
N MET A 139 7.85 -5.29 -7.82
CA MET A 139 8.38 -4.84 -6.53
C MET A 139 7.46 -5.26 -5.38
N PRO A 140 7.39 -6.56 -5.02
CA PRO A 140 6.56 -7.09 -3.93
C PRO A 140 7.17 -6.77 -2.55
N ILE A 141 7.54 -5.51 -2.35
CA ILE A 141 8.08 -4.93 -1.12
C ILE A 141 7.41 -3.57 -0.83
N ALA A 142 6.39 -3.21 -1.61
CA ALA A 142 5.66 -1.96 -1.46
C ALA A 142 4.49 -2.14 -0.47
N VAL A 143 4.31 -1.17 0.42
CA VAL A 143 3.26 -1.15 1.44
C VAL A 143 2.66 0.25 1.57
N ALA A 144 1.38 0.35 1.96
CA ALA A 144 0.68 1.64 2.03
C ALA A 144 0.15 2.00 3.42
N ILE A 145 0.27 3.28 3.80
CA ILE A 145 -0.19 3.82 5.10
C ILE A 145 -1.63 4.35 5.10
N LEU A 146 -2.35 4.21 3.97
CA LEU A 146 -3.81 4.40 3.84
C LEU A 146 -4.32 5.83 4.07
N GLY A 147 -3.55 6.82 3.58
CA GLY A 147 -3.94 8.23 3.60
C GLY A 147 -3.98 8.85 4.99
N SER A 148 -3.09 8.40 5.88
CA SER A 148 -2.82 9.05 7.16
C SER A 148 -1.33 9.14 7.38
N ALA A 149 -0.92 10.23 8.03
CA ALA A 149 0.31 10.36 8.78
C ALA A 149 0.77 9.01 9.42
N ILE A 150 1.96 8.53 9.07
CA ILE A 150 2.48 7.26 9.59
C ILE A 150 2.56 7.31 11.13
N SER A 151 2.16 6.22 11.78
CA SER A 151 2.21 6.12 13.24
C SER A 151 3.46 5.38 13.71
N ILE A 152 3.79 5.53 15.00
CA ILE A 152 4.84 4.71 15.63
C ILE A 152 4.50 3.21 15.63
N TYR A 153 3.21 2.85 15.72
CA TYR A 153 2.79 1.44 15.65
C TYR A 153 3.07 0.87 14.27
N GLN A 154 2.74 1.59 13.19
CA GLN A 154 3.06 1.18 11.83
C GLN A 154 4.57 1.09 11.62
N LEU A 155 5.30 2.15 11.98
CA LEU A 155 6.76 2.19 11.82
C LEU A 155 7.45 1.06 12.59
N SER A 156 7.02 0.77 13.82
CA SER A 156 7.57 -0.33 14.63
C SER A 156 7.38 -1.71 14.00
N ARG A 157 6.30 -1.92 13.24
CA ARG A 157 6.09 -3.18 12.48
C ARG A 157 7.02 -3.26 11.28
N ILE A 158 7.23 -2.14 10.60
CA ILE A 158 8.09 -2.09 9.41
C ILE A 158 9.55 -2.37 9.77
N ILE A 159 10.06 -1.71 10.82
CA ILE A 159 11.47 -1.86 11.24
C ILE A 159 11.79 -3.25 11.81
N GLN A 160 10.78 -4.07 12.12
CA GLN A 160 10.97 -5.48 12.48
C GLN A 160 11.32 -6.34 11.26
N LEU A 161 10.90 -5.94 10.06
CA LEU A 161 11.11 -6.69 8.82
C LEU A 161 12.38 -6.27 8.08
N THR A 162 12.80 -5.01 8.23
CA THR A 162 13.91 -4.44 7.45
C THR A 162 14.52 -3.22 8.13
N ASN A 163 15.77 -2.94 7.77
CA ASN A 163 16.46 -1.70 8.09
C ASN A 163 16.45 -0.68 6.92
N ASP A 164 16.28 -1.11 5.66
CA ASP A 164 16.28 -0.20 4.50
C ASP A 164 14.84 0.19 4.13
N ILE A 165 14.49 1.45 4.39
CA ILE A 165 13.15 2.02 4.16
C ILE A 165 13.23 3.09 3.10
N PHE A 166 12.49 2.89 2.00
CA PHE A 166 12.27 3.90 0.98
C PHE A 166 10.90 4.54 1.18
N LEU A 167 10.85 5.85 1.36
CA LEU A 167 9.63 6.64 1.45
C LEU A 167 9.32 7.20 0.06
N CYS A 168 8.20 6.81 -0.54
CA CYS A 168 7.77 7.28 -1.85
C CYS A 168 6.32 7.77 -1.75
N PHE A 169 6.17 8.92 -1.10
CA PHE A 169 4.89 9.59 -0.92
C PHE A 169 4.56 10.52 -2.10
N ASP A 170 3.33 11.00 -2.15
CA ASP A 170 2.84 11.83 -3.25
C ASP A 170 3.66 13.12 -3.34
N ASN A 171 3.83 13.65 -4.55
CA ASN A 171 4.65 14.84 -4.78
C ASN A 171 3.88 16.15 -4.46
N ASP A 172 3.18 16.18 -3.32
CA ASP A 172 2.41 17.32 -2.82
C ASP A 172 2.83 17.72 -1.39
N ASP A 173 2.14 18.69 -0.81
CA ASP A 173 2.42 19.13 0.57
C ASP A 173 2.10 18.06 1.61
N ALA A 174 1.13 17.18 1.34
CA ALA A 174 0.75 16.11 2.25
C ALA A 174 1.85 15.04 2.29
N GLY A 175 2.39 14.63 1.14
CA GLY A 175 3.48 13.66 1.07
C GLY A 175 4.81 14.17 1.65
N ARG A 176 5.11 15.46 1.47
CA ARG A 176 6.24 16.10 2.18
C ARG A 176 6.07 16.07 3.69
N LYS A 177 4.88 16.42 4.20
CA LYS A 177 4.57 16.34 5.64
C LYS A 177 4.66 14.90 6.16
N ALA A 178 4.18 13.92 5.40
CA ALA A 178 4.28 12.51 5.76
C ALA A 178 5.74 12.06 5.87
N THR A 179 6.61 12.52 4.96
CA THR A 179 8.06 12.28 5.00
C THR A 179 8.68 12.86 6.28
N SER A 180 8.46 14.15 6.55
CA SER A 180 8.99 14.80 7.76
C SER A 180 8.49 14.13 9.04
N GLN A 181 7.26 13.63 9.05
CA GLN A 181 6.71 12.91 10.19
C GLN A 181 7.44 11.58 10.48
N VAL A 182 7.87 10.86 9.43
CA VAL A 182 8.69 9.65 9.62
C VAL A 182 9.97 10.01 10.38
N PHE A 183 10.70 11.03 9.91
CA PHE A 183 11.95 11.46 10.55
C PHE A 183 11.73 12.00 11.97
N ALA A 184 10.64 12.73 12.21
CA ALA A 184 10.26 13.19 13.54
C ALA A 184 10.00 12.02 14.51
N LEU A 185 9.34 10.94 14.05
CA LEU A 185 9.15 9.73 14.86
C LEU A 185 10.48 9.04 15.16
N LEU A 186 11.33 8.86 14.15
CA LEU A 186 12.63 8.22 14.33
C LEU A 186 13.51 8.99 15.33
N LYS A 187 13.48 10.33 15.28
CA LYS A 187 14.14 11.21 16.26
C LYS A 187 13.56 11.04 17.65
N LYS A 188 12.24 11.20 17.78
CA LYS A 188 11.51 11.18 19.05
C LYS A 188 11.74 9.89 19.83
N TYR A 189 11.73 8.76 19.13
CA TYR A 189 11.90 7.44 19.73
C TYR A 189 13.35 6.92 19.67
N GLN A 190 14.31 7.74 19.21
CA GLN A 190 15.73 7.41 19.12
C GLN A 190 16.00 6.09 18.37
N LEU A 191 15.21 5.79 17.34
CA LEU A 191 15.24 4.48 16.67
C LEU A 191 16.57 4.21 15.95
N TRP A 192 17.24 5.25 15.45
CA TRP A 192 18.57 5.15 14.85
C TRP A 192 19.68 4.73 15.83
N ARG A 193 19.51 4.97 17.13
CA ARG A 193 20.47 4.52 18.15
C ARG A 193 20.29 3.05 18.51
N GLN A 194 19.09 2.53 18.29
CA GLN A 194 18.73 1.16 18.65
C GLN A 194 18.95 0.20 17.47
N ARG A 195 18.97 0.72 16.24
CA ARG A 195 19.05 -0.05 15.01
C ARG A 195 19.77 0.76 13.94
N ASP A 196 20.54 0.05 13.12
CA ASP A 196 21.15 0.60 11.91
C ASP A 196 20.12 0.73 10.80
N LEU A 197 19.12 1.60 11.01
CA LEU A 197 18.11 1.93 10.02
C LEU A 197 18.75 2.77 8.92
N ASN A 198 18.23 2.65 7.70
CA ASN A 198 18.55 3.47 6.54
C ASN A 198 17.22 3.94 5.96
N VAL A 199 16.91 5.23 6.08
CA VAL A 199 15.63 5.80 5.62
C VAL A 199 15.90 6.82 4.53
N MET A 200 15.33 6.58 3.36
CA MET A 200 15.61 7.30 2.12
C MET A 200 14.31 7.83 1.53
N SER A 201 14.26 9.12 1.19
CA SER A 201 13.11 9.71 0.49
C SER A 201 13.29 9.62 -1.02
N ILE A 202 12.20 9.28 -1.71
CA ILE A 202 12.13 9.16 -3.18
C ILE A 202 11.03 10.08 -3.69
N TYR A 203 11.44 10.98 -4.58
CA TYR A 203 10.54 11.91 -5.25
C TYR A 203 10.32 11.50 -6.71
N THR A 204 9.06 11.23 -7.06
CA THR A 204 8.56 10.90 -8.41
C THR A 204 8.41 12.13 -9.29
N ARG A 205 9.47 12.95 -9.42
CA ARG A 205 9.45 14.17 -10.24
C ARG A 205 8.89 13.89 -11.65
N GLY A 206 7.94 14.71 -12.09
CA GLY A 206 7.27 14.55 -13.39
C GLY A 206 6.04 13.64 -13.38
N ALA A 207 5.66 13.12 -12.21
CA ALA A 207 4.41 12.41 -11.93
C ALA A 207 3.85 12.86 -10.56
N LYS A 208 2.57 12.62 -10.32
CA LYS A 208 1.89 12.93 -9.07
C LYS A 208 2.21 11.92 -7.97
N ASP A 209 2.15 10.64 -8.32
CA ASP A 209 2.26 9.51 -7.40
C ASP A 209 3.09 8.37 -8.03
N PRO A 210 3.47 7.32 -7.27
CA PRO A 210 4.23 6.18 -7.78
C PRO A 210 3.51 5.42 -8.91
N ASP A 211 2.18 5.32 -8.87
CA ASP A 211 1.39 4.66 -9.91
C ASP A 211 1.52 5.39 -11.26
N GLU A 212 1.34 6.71 -11.28
CA GLU A 212 1.55 7.55 -12.46
C GLU A 212 3.02 7.51 -12.92
N TYR A 213 3.98 7.48 -11.99
CA TYR A 213 5.39 7.40 -12.35
C TYR A 213 5.71 6.10 -13.11
N ILE A 214 5.28 4.95 -12.58
CA ILE A 214 5.44 3.65 -13.24
C ILE A 214 4.74 3.64 -14.60
N SER A 215 3.57 4.26 -14.69
CA SER A 215 2.84 4.40 -15.95
C SER A 215 3.65 5.09 -17.05
N LYS A 216 4.32 6.17 -16.68
CA LYS A 216 4.91 7.12 -17.62
C LYS A 216 6.35 6.80 -17.96
N TYR A 217 7.11 6.31 -16.97
CA TYR A 217 8.56 6.11 -17.08
C TYR A 217 8.96 4.64 -16.99
N GLY A 218 8.07 3.76 -16.53
CA GLY A 218 8.33 2.33 -16.41
C GLY A 218 9.08 1.93 -15.15
N LYS A 219 9.18 0.61 -14.95
CA LYS A 219 9.76 0.01 -13.74
C LYS A 219 11.27 0.26 -13.61
N ASP A 220 12.01 0.24 -14.71
CA ASP A 220 13.47 0.27 -14.68
C ASP A 220 13.97 1.65 -14.23
N GLU A 221 13.29 2.71 -14.68
CA GLU A 221 13.50 4.08 -14.20
C GLU A 221 13.19 4.22 -12.69
N PHE A 222 12.12 3.59 -12.22
CA PHE A 222 11.81 3.60 -10.78
C PHE A 222 12.89 2.85 -9.97
N ILE A 223 13.39 1.72 -10.47
CA ILE A 223 14.49 0.97 -9.85
C ILE A 223 15.77 1.82 -9.82
N ASN A 224 16.07 2.56 -10.88
CA ASN A 224 17.21 3.48 -10.91
C ASN A 224 17.07 4.57 -9.84
N LYS A 225 15.87 5.14 -9.64
CA LYS A 225 15.61 6.07 -8.53
C LYS A 225 15.89 5.47 -7.15
N LEU A 226 15.50 4.20 -6.91
CA LEU A 226 15.81 3.51 -5.66
C LEU A 226 17.33 3.40 -5.44
N LYS A 227 18.09 3.07 -6.50
CA LYS A 227 19.55 2.97 -6.44
C LYS A 227 20.20 4.32 -6.17
N GLU A 228 19.83 5.35 -6.92
CA GLU A 228 20.35 6.71 -6.72
C GLU A 228 20.08 7.23 -5.31
N ALA A 229 18.89 6.98 -4.76
CA ALA A 229 18.56 7.38 -3.40
C ALA A 229 19.48 6.71 -2.38
N LYS A 230 19.76 5.41 -2.57
CA LYS A 230 20.69 4.66 -1.72
C LYS A 230 22.12 5.18 -1.85
N GLU A 231 22.62 5.39 -3.06
CA GLU A 231 23.96 5.94 -3.30
C GLU A 231 24.14 7.33 -2.65
N LYS A 232 23.15 8.21 -2.81
CA LYS A 232 23.15 9.54 -2.16
C LYS A 232 23.14 9.43 -0.64
N TYR A 233 22.37 8.50 -0.08
CA TYR A 233 22.36 8.23 1.35
C TYR A 233 23.72 7.75 1.85
N GLU A 234 24.33 6.77 1.19
CA GLU A 234 25.65 6.23 1.55
C GLU A 234 26.76 7.30 1.46
N LEU A 235 26.74 8.14 0.42
CA LEU A 235 27.69 9.25 0.28
C LEU A 235 27.58 10.27 1.42
N ARG A 236 26.37 10.56 1.90
CA ARG A 236 26.14 11.45 3.05
C ARG A 236 26.57 10.79 4.36
N ARG A 237 26.17 9.53 4.58
CA ARG A 237 26.56 8.74 5.76
C ARG A 237 28.07 8.56 5.90
N ARG A 238 28.85 8.65 4.83
CA ARG A 238 30.33 8.66 4.90
C ARG A 238 30.92 10.01 5.30
N LYS A 239 30.21 11.12 5.01
CA LYS A 239 30.63 12.48 5.35
C LYS A 239 30.25 12.87 6.78
N ASP A 240 29.18 12.27 7.30
CA ASP A 240 28.61 12.53 8.62
C ASP A 240 28.70 11.28 9.51
N GLU A 241 28.57 11.40 10.83
CA GLU A 241 28.58 10.24 11.74
C GLU A 241 27.38 9.28 11.51
N PRO A 242 27.53 7.97 11.80
CA PRO A 242 26.43 7.00 11.75
C PRO A 242 25.25 7.43 12.66
N GLY A 243 24.05 7.57 12.09
CA GLY A 243 22.82 7.88 12.84
C GLY A 243 22.32 9.34 12.75
N SER A 244 22.89 10.15 11.86
CA SER A 244 22.37 11.47 11.51
C SER A 244 21.02 11.37 10.75
N ILE A 245 20.07 12.25 11.12
CA ILE A 245 18.75 12.34 10.47
C ILE A 245 18.88 13.27 9.28
N PHE A 246 18.68 12.73 8.07
CA PHE A 246 18.70 13.50 6.84
C PHE A 246 17.28 13.84 6.41
N ASP A 247 16.87 15.09 6.58
CA ASP A 247 15.71 15.62 5.87
C ASP A 247 16.14 15.86 4.40
N PHE A 248 15.47 15.20 3.45
CA PHE A 248 15.69 15.35 2.01
C PHE A 248 14.65 16.26 1.37
#